data_AF-A0A5N5X370-F1
#
_entry.id   AF-A0A5N5X370-F1
#
_cell.length_a   1.000
_cell.length_b   1.000
_cell.length_c   1.000
_cell.angle_alpha   90.00
_cell.angle_beta   90.00
_cell.angle_gamma   90.00
#
_symmetry.space_group_name_H-M   'P 1'
#
loop_
_entity.id
_entity.type
_entity.pdbx_description
1 polymer ?
#
loop_
_entity_poly.entity_id
_entity_poly.type
_entity_poly.pdbx_seq_one_letter_code
_entity_poly.pdbx_strand_id
1 'polypeptide(L)'
;MWDSDSPSPLIQAELEERRSGFPRFWIVPNVPGQRLGSFQILRTAGADESAWLVQSEFPSENDSLDIPDESKISTLSTSSPAHQVIKAGNSTTLNRLLTRNYSPNYRPPGCSYYCLTPHFPIAIALCDLDDPDSILTYETPIFDVHLLHFAAARHGPDLLTWLAGSLGDLHTAGITALGHTLLHIAALPLTANYTVARNPAVTRSIHCACTLDSKWMPHRLPSPLHMEFAFPRMTQRATIRLLLGCSDVRARDVDGNTALHYLAGTLNVCEETVAMLRGMDGGEEAWVSAENCWGFTPKQLWGE
;
A
#
# COMPACT_ATOMS: atom_id res chain seq x y z
N MET A 1 -22.57 17.73 12.61
CA MET A 1 -22.05 17.77 11.23
C MET A 1 -20.70 17.11 11.32
N TRP A 2 -20.68 15.80 11.09
CA TRP A 2 -19.47 14.98 11.09
C TRP A 2 -19.05 14.93 9.62
N ASP A 3 -17.81 15.33 9.31
CA ASP A 3 -17.23 15.05 7.99
C ASP A 3 -17.18 13.53 7.82
N SER A 4 -18.11 12.99 7.05
CA SER A 4 -18.29 11.55 6.82
C SER A 4 -17.33 10.99 5.76
N ASP A 5 -16.50 11.84 5.15
CA ASP A 5 -15.59 11.47 4.06
C ASP A 5 -14.26 10.86 4.52
N SER A 6 -13.99 10.81 5.83
CA SER A 6 -12.78 10.15 6.36
C SER A 6 -13.11 8.71 6.73
N PRO A 7 -12.39 7.69 6.20
CA PRO A 7 -12.60 6.32 6.63
C PRO A 7 -12.41 6.23 8.14
N SER A 8 -13.26 5.43 8.78
CA SER A 8 -13.17 5.24 10.23
C SER A 8 -11.77 4.73 10.57
N PRO A 9 -11.07 5.34 11.55
CA PRO A 9 -9.74 4.89 11.93
C PRO A 9 -9.77 3.42 12.36
N LEU A 10 -8.73 2.68 11.98
CA LEU A 10 -8.62 1.26 12.31
C LEU A 10 -8.81 1.04 13.81
N ILE A 11 -9.62 0.05 14.17
CA ILE A 11 -9.82 -0.28 15.57
C ILE A 11 -8.59 -1.00 16.12
N GLN A 12 -8.37 -0.91 17.43
CA GLN A 12 -7.22 -1.52 18.09
C GLN A 12 -7.07 -3.02 17.78
N ALA A 13 -8.18 -3.76 17.66
CA ALA A 13 -8.15 -5.18 17.31
C ALA A 13 -7.59 -5.45 15.91
N GLU A 14 -7.89 -4.59 14.92
CA GLU A 14 -7.36 -4.70 13.56
C GLU A 14 -5.86 -4.38 13.53
N LEU A 15 -5.43 -3.37 14.31
CA LEU A 15 -4.02 -3.04 14.48
C LEU A 15 -3.25 -4.20 15.13
N GLU A 16 -3.80 -4.82 16.18
CA GLU A 16 -3.21 -5.99 16.83
C GLU A 16 -3.10 -7.19 15.90
N GLU A 17 -4.13 -7.48 15.10
CA GLU A 17 -4.09 -8.53 14.07
C GLU A 17 -2.96 -8.25 13.07
N ARG A 18 -2.86 -7.01 12.56
CA ARG A 18 -1.78 -6.61 11.63
C ARG A 18 -0.40 -6.80 12.25
N ARG A 19 -0.18 -6.34 13.49
CA ARG A 19 1.11 -6.47 14.19
C ARG A 19 1.58 -7.92 14.29
N SER A 20 0.65 -8.88 14.35
CA SER A 20 0.96 -10.32 14.40
C SER A 20 1.42 -10.93 13.06
N GLY A 21 1.08 -10.30 11.92
CA GLY A 21 1.18 -10.91 10.59
C GLY A 21 2.26 -10.35 9.66
N PHE A 22 2.97 -9.29 10.05
CA PHE A 22 3.89 -8.52 9.18
C PHE A 22 3.30 -8.23 7.78
N PRO A 23 2.13 -7.56 7.70
CA PRO A 23 1.46 -7.31 6.43
C PRO A 23 2.24 -6.36 5.52
N ARG A 24 1.85 -6.35 4.25
CA ARG A 24 2.18 -5.25 3.34
C ARG A 24 1.44 -3.99 3.79
N PHE A 25 2.04 -2.82 3.60
CA PHE A 25 1.40 -1.54 3.97
C PHE A 25 0.04 -1.33 3.27
N TRP A 26 -0.13 -1.90 2.08
CA TRP A 26 -1.30 -1.72 1.22
C TRP A 26 -2.35 -2.83 1.31
N ILE A 27 -2.15 -3.88 2.12
CA ILE A 27 -3.08 -5.02 2.19
C ILE A 27 -3.95 -4.98 3.42
N VAL A 28 -5.25 -5.24 3.23
CA VAL A 28 -6.25 -5.36 4.31
C VAL A 28 -5.99 -6.63 5.11
N PRO A 29 -6.14 -6.63 6.45
CA PRO A 29 -6.08 -7.85 7.25
C PRO A 29 -6.93 -8.98 6.66
N ASN A 30 -6.55 -10.22 6.96
CA ASN A 30 -7.04 -11.40 6.27
C ASN A 30 -8.41 -11.77 6.85
N VAL A 31 -9.46 -11.05 6.42
CA VAL A 31 -10.81 -11.26 6.94
C VAL A 31 -11.37 -12.61 6.43
N PRO A 32 -12.04 -13.40 7.28
CA PRO A 32 -12.64 -14.68 6.89
C PRO A 32 -13.56 -14.53 5.65
N GLY A 33 -13.26 -15.29 4.59
CA GLY A 33 -14.04 -15.27 3.34
C GLY A 33 -13.26 -14.80 2.11
N GLN A 34 -12.08 -14.18 2.29
CA GLN A 34 -11.23 -13.66 1.19
C GLN A 34 -10.83 -14.68 0.11
N ARG A 35 -10.98 -15.98 0.38
CA ARG A 35 -10.63 -17.09 -0.54
C ARG A 35 -11.81 -17.62 -1.36
N LEU A 36 -13.01 -17.07 -1.18
CA LEU A 36 -14.20 -17.48 -1.92
C LEU A 36 -14.43 -16.53 -3.10
N GLY A 37 -14.42 -17.08 -4.31
CA GLY A 37 -14.79 -16.36 -5.54
C GLY A 37 -13.67 -16.31 -6.56
N SER A 38 -13.35 -17.45 -7.19
CA SER A 38 -12.58 -17.39 -8.43
C SER A 38 -13.51 -16.85 -9.53
N PHE A 39 -13.08 -15.79 -10.22
CA PHE A 39 -13.73 -15.20 -11.40
C PHE A 39 -14.26 -16.28 -12.38
N GLN A 40 -13.50 -17.38 -12.52
CA GLN A 40 -13.84 -18.50 -13.39
C GLN A 40 -15.11 -19.25 -12.95
N ILE A 41 -15.37 -19.39 -11.65
CA ILE A 41 -16.58 -20.04 -11.13
C ILE A 41 -17.81 -19.20 -11.50
N LEU A 42 -17.76 -17.89 -11.28
CA LEU A 42 -18.89 -17.00 -11.58
C LEU A 42 -19.17 -16.93 -13.08
N ARG A 43 -18.12 -16.90 -13.92
CA ARG A 43 -18.28 -16.96 -15.38
C ARG A 43 -18.93 -18.27 -15.82
N THR A 44 -18.55 -19.39 -15.20
CA THR A 44 -19.16 -20.71 -15.48
C THR A 44 -20.61 -20.76 -15.03
N ALA A 45 -20.96 -20.03 -13.96
CA ALA A 45 -22.32 -19.87 -13.45
C ALA A 45 -23.18 -18.89 -14.28
N GLY A 46 -22.68 -18.33 -15.38
CA GLY A 46 -23.44 -17.43 -16.26
C GLY A 46 -23.44 -15.97 -15.82
N ALA A 47 -22.47 -15.52 -15.02
CA ALA A 47 -22.29 -14.11 -14.71
C ALA A 47 -22.11 -13.27 -15.98
N ASP A 48 -22.88 -12.19 -16.11
CA ASP A 48 -22.72 -11.20 -17.17
C ASP A 48 -21.52 -10.27 -16.91
N GLU A 49 -21.23 -9.35 -17.84
CA GLU A 49 -20.10 -8.42 -17.69
C GLU A 49 -20.46 -7.11 -16.98
N SER A 50 -21.74 -6.92 -16.63
CA SER A 50 -22.29 -5.59 -16.28
C SER A 50 -21.78 -5.02 -14.95
N ALA A 51 -21.34 -5.89 -14.03
CA ALA A 51 -20.73 -5.44 -12.78
C ALA A 51 -19.35 -4.81 -13.01
N TRP A 52 -18.61 -5.22 -14.05
CA TRP A 52 -17.20 -4.82 -14.25
C TRP A 52 -17.02 -3.62 -15.16
N LEU A 53 -18.09 -3.15 -15.80
CA LEU A 53 -18.06 -1.96 -16.64
C LEU A 53 -18.15 -0.70 -15.77
N VAL A 54 -17.65 0.44 -16.27
CA VAL A 54 -17.84 1.75 -15.65
C VAL A 54 -19.35 2.00 -15.56
N GLN A 55 -19.91 1.88 -14.35
CA GLN A 55 -21.28 2.28 -14.08
C GLN A 55 -21.27 3.80 -13.88
N SER A 56 -21.99 4.49 -14.76
CA SER A 56 -22.37 5.89 -14.59
C SER A 56 -23.18 5.98 -13.30
N GLU A 57 -22.72 6.83 -12.37
CA GLU A 57 -23.35 7.18 -11.08
C GLU A 57 -23.04 6.21 -9.92
N PHE A 58 -22.25 6.71 -8.99
CA PHE A 58 -22.11 6.14 -7.64
C PHE A 58 -23.47 6.28 -6.93
N PRO A 59 -24.02 5.21 -6.33
CA PRO A 59 -25.15 5.35 -5.42
C PRO A 59 -24.73 6.27 -4.27
N SER A 60 -25.56 7.26 -3.94
CA SER A 60 -25.37 8.10 -2.76
C SER A 60 -25.34 7.24 -1.50
N GLU A 61 -24.51 7.59 -0.51
CA GLU A 61 -24.29 6.84 0.75
C GLU A 61 -25.55 6.55 1.60
N ASN A 62 -26.70 7.13 1.23
CA ASN A 62 -28.00 6.81 1.84
C ASN A 62 -28.69 5.57 1.25
N ASP A 63 -28.14 4.96 0.20
CA ASP A 63 -28.60 3.65 -0.24
C ASP A 63 -28.06 2.61 0.75
N SER A 64 -28.99 2.06 1.53
CA SER A 64 -28.75 0.90 2.37
C SER A 64 -27.99 -0.18 1.60
N LEU A 65 -27.16 -0.96 2.32
CA LEU A 65 -26.54 -2.22 1.85
C LEU A 65 -27.60 -3.32 1.51
N ASP A 66 -28.79 -2.92 1.08
CA ASP A 66 -29.80 -3.81 0.56
C ASP A 66 -29.32 -4.26 -0.81
N ILE A 67 -28.74 -5.47 -0.85
CA ILE A 67 -28.48 -6.19 -2.09
C ILE A 67 -29.82 -6.24 -2.83
N PRO A 68 -29.97 -5.59 -4.00
CA PRO A 68 -31.23 -5.64 -4.72
C PRO A 68 -31.63 -7.10 -4.97
N ASP A 69 -32.91 -7.42 -4.81
CA ASP A 69 -33.47 -8.78 -4.97
C ASP A 69 -33.20 -9.36 -6.40
N GLU A 70 -32.77 -8.49 -7.34
CA GLU A 70 -32.31 -8.82 -8.70
C GLU A 70 -30.79 -8.71 -8.90
N SER A 71 -29.98 -8.89 -7.85
CA SER A 71 -28.52 -8.81 -7.96
C SER A 71 -27.97 -9.87 -8.93
N LYS A 72 -27.40 -9.39 -10.03
CA LYS A 72 -26.80 -10.23 -11.07
C LYS A 72 -25.64 -11.03 -10.49
N ILE A 73 -25.43 -12.26 -10.94
CA ILE A 73 -24.34 -13.15 -10.46
C ILE A 73 -22.95 -12.47 -10.54
N SER A 74 -22.76 -11.53 -11.46
CA SER A 74 -21.54 -10.75 -11.62
C SER A 74 -21.23 -9.81 -10.44
N THR A 75 -22.23 -9.40 -9.64
CA THR A 75 -22.04 -8.59 -8.42
C THR A 75 -21.43 -9.37 -7.26
N LEU A 76 -21.47 -10.70 -7.33
CA LEU A 76 -20.79 -11.58 -6.37
C LEU A 76 -19.27 -11.69 -6.66
N SER A 77 -18.80 -11.08 -7.75
CA SER A 77 -17.39 -11.15 -8.14
C SER A 77 -16.53 -10.32 -7.22
N THR A 78 -15.57 -10.97 -6.55
CA THR A 78 -14.56 -10.29 -5.76
C THR A 78 -13.49 -9.63 -6.63
N SER A 79 -13.40 -9.97 -7.92
CA SER A 79 -12.38 -9.47 -8.87
C SER A 79 -13.01 -9.06 -10.21
N SER A 80 -12.23 -8.46 -11.12
CA SER A 80 -12.67 -8.10 -12.48
C SER A 80 -11.66 -8.60 -13.52
N PRO A 81 -12.03 -8.67 -14.81
CA PRO A 81 -11.07 -8.95 -15.87
C PRO A 81 -9.88 -7.99 -15.87
N ALA A 82 -10.10 -6.70 -15.58
CA ALA A 82 -9.01 -5.73 -15.44
C ALA A 82 -8.03 -6.14 -14.34
N HIS A 83 -8.52 -6.49 -13.15
CA HIS A 83 -7.69 -6.99 -12.05
C HIS A 83 -6.86 -8.23 -12.44
N GLN A 84 -7.43 -9.18 -13.18
CA GLN A 84 -6.72 -10.39 -13.59
C GLN A 84 -5.61 -10.09 -14.61
N VAL A 85 -5.87 -9.19 -15.56
CA VAL A 85 -4.92 -8.79 -16.60
C VAL A 85 -3.78 -7.97 -16.02
N ILE A 86 -4.09 -7.09 -15.07
CA ILE A 86 -3.11 -6.34 -14.26
C ILE A 86 -2.20 -7.29 -13.51
N LYS A 87 -2.77 -8.28 -12.80
CA LYS A 87 -2.01 -9.28 -12.06
C LYS A 87 -1.09 -10.11 -12.98
N ALA A 88 -1.48 -10.28 -14.24
CA ALA A 88 -0.67 -10.95 -15.26
C ALA A 88 0.37 -10.03 -15.92
N GLY A 89 0.40 -8.72 -15.62
CA GLY A 89 1.31 -7.75 -16.22
C GLY A 89 1.08 -7.54 -17.72
N ASN A 90 -0.13 -7.78 -18.22
CA ASN A 90 -0.43 -7.73 -19.66
C ASN A 90 -1.05 -6.38 -20.04
N SER A 91 -0.19 -5.37 -20.21
CA SER A 91 -0.58 -3.97 -20.53
C SER A 91 -1.40 -3.86 -21.82
N THR A 92 -1.08 -4.65 -22.85
CA THR A 92 -1.83 -4.66 -24.11
C THR A 92 -3.28 -5.08 -23.91
N THR A 93 -3.51 -6.13 -23.11
CA THR A 93 -4.87 -6.59 -22.81
C THR A 93 -5.58 -5.63 -21.86
N LEU A 94 -4.84 -4.98 -20.95
CA LEU A 94 -5.39 -3.98 -20.05
C LEU A 94 -5.96 -2.80 -20.85
N ASN A 95 -5.16 -2.25 -21.77
CA ASN A 95 -5.60 -1.16 -22.66
C ASN A 95 -6.84 -1.57 -23.47
N ARG A 96 -6.90 -2.80 -23.97
CA ARG A 96 -8.11 -3.31 -24.66
C ARG A 96 -9.33 -3.36 -23.75
N LEU A 97 -9.17 -3.75 -22.48
CA LEU A 97 -10.28 -3.75 -21.52
C LEU A 97 -10.73 -2.31 -21.20
N LEU A 98 -9.80 -1.40 -20.98
CA LEU A 98 -10.09 0.02 -20.72
C LEU A 98 -10.85 0.66 -21.89
N THR A 99 -10.43 0.41 -23.14
CA THR A 99 -11.16 0.88 -24.34
C THR A 99 -12.58 0.31 -24.49
N ARG A 100 -12.90 -0.76 -23.75
CA ARG A 100 -14.24 -1.38 -23.69
C ARG A 100 -15.01 -0.97 -22.45
N ASN A 101 -14.62 0.12 -21.78
CA ASN A 101 -15.24 0.65 -20.57
C ASN A 101 -15.23 -0.32 -19.38
N TYR A 102 -14.28 -1.27 -19.32
CA TYR A 102 -14.06 -2.01 -18.08
C TYR A 102 -13.51 -1.06 -17.02
N SER A 103 -14.14 -1.03 -15.85
CA SER A 103 -13.69 -0.22 -14.74
C SER A 103 -12.43 -0.83 -14.13
N PRO A 104 -11.29 -0.11 -14.14
CA PRO A 104 -10.12 -0.51 -13.38
C PRO A 104 -10.35 -0.39 -11.86
N ASN A 105 -11.32 0.44 -11.47
CA ASN A 105 -11.69 0.73 -10.09
C ASN A 105 -12.91 -0.09 -9.66
N TYR A 106 -13.16 -1.24 -10.30
CA TYR A 106 -14.28 -2.10 -9.94
C TYR A 106 -14.25 -2.45 -8.45
N ARG A 107 -15.32 -2.09 -7.73
CA ARG A 107 -15.52 -2.40 -6.31
C ARG A 107 -16.56 -3.52 -6.19
N PRO A 108 -16.20 -4.70 -5.69
CA PRO A 108 -17.16 -5.78 -5.45
C PRO A 108 -18.25 -5.35 -4.47
N PRO A 109 -19.55 -5.39 -4.83
CA PRO A 109 -20.63 -5.03 -3.90
C PRO A 109 -20.68 -5.92 -2.64
N GLY A 110 -20.57 -7.25 -2.82
CA GLY A 110 -20.52 -8.21 -1.70
C GLY A 110 -19.21 -8.20 -0.90
N CYS A 111 -18.29 -7.31 -1.26
CA CYS A 111 -16.94 -7.24 -0.74
C CYS A 111 -16.42 -5.79 -0.84
N SER A 112 -17.25 -4.81 -0.50
CA SER A 112 -16.89 -3.38 -0.63
C SER A 112 -15.67 -3.01 0.22
N TYR A 113 -15.51 -3.68 1.37
CA TYR A 113 -14.30 -3.63 2.21
C TYR A 113 -13.12 -4.43 1.64
N TYR A 114 -13.36 -5.33 0.71
CA TYR A 114 -12.32 -6.09 0.00
C TYR A 114 -12.11 -5.45 -1.35
N CYS A 115 -11.75 -4.18 -1.29
CA CYS A 115 -11.36 -3.48 -2.48
C CYS A 115 -10.03 -4.08 -2.95
N LEU A 116 -10.10 -4.97 -3.94
CA LEU A 116 -8.96 -5.48 -4.71
C LEU A 116 -8.25 -4.36 -5.52
N THR A 117 -8.56 -3.10 -5.21
CA THR A 117 -8.02 -1.86 -5.75
C THR A 117 -6.55 -1.55 -5.51
N PRO A 118 -5.69 -2.29 -4.76
CA PRO A 118 -4.26 -2.05 -4.93
C PRO A 118 -3.74 -2.56 -6.28
N HIS A 119 -4.48 -3.42 -6.99
CA HIS A 119 -4.00 -3.91 -8.28
C HIS A 119 -3.86 -2.78 -9.29
N PHE A 120 -4.78 -1.81 -9.38
CA PHE A 120 -4.67 -0.75 -10.39
C PHE A 120 -3.54 0.25 -10.13
N PRO A 121 -3.32 0.76 -8.90
CA PRO A 121 -2.11 1.50 -8.56
C PRO A 121 -0.83 0.70 -8.75
N ILE A 122 -0.85 -0.60 -8.43
CA ILE A 122 0.26 -1.51 -8.75
C ILE A 122 0.40 -1.67 -10.27
N ALA A 123 -0.69 -1.67 -11.04
CA ALA A 123 -0.68 -1.74 -12.49
C ALA A 123 -0.04 -0.49 -13.08
N ILE A 124 -0.46 0.71 -12.66
CA ILE A 124 0.16 1.97 -13.09
C ILE A 124 1.63 2.01 -12.64
N ALA A 125 1.91 1.52 -11.44
CA ALA A 125 3.28 1.40 -10.96
C ALA A 125 4.08 0.27 -11.61
N LEU A 126 3.50 -0.61 -12.43
CA LEU A 126 4.18 -1.71 -13.12
C LEU A 126 4.08 -1.64 -14.66
N CYS A 127 3.12 -0.91 -15.18
CA CYS A 127 2.81 -0.69 -16.59
C CYS A 127 3.04 0.81 -16.83
N ASP A 128 4.00 1.14 -17.69
CA ASP A 128 4.15 2.49 -18.23
C ASP A 128 2.85 2.86 -18.97
N LEU A 129 1.93 3.50 -18.27
CA LEU A 129 0.70 4.02 -18.85
C LEU A 129 0.99 5.43 -19.33
N ASP A 130 0.83 5.65 -20.64
CA ASP A 130 1.09 6.92 -21.29
C ASP A 130 0.10 8.04 -20.88
N ASP A 131 -1.02 7.69 -20.22
CA ASP A 131 -2.11 8.63 -19.89
C ASP A 131 -2.68 8.40 -18.47
N PRO A 132 -2.33 9.26 -17.49
CA PRO A 132 -2.82 9.19 -16.11
C PRO A 132 -4.21 9.81 -15.90
N ASP A 133 -4.77 10.56 -16.87
CA ASP A 133 -6.03 11.32 -16.68
C ASP A 133 -7.26 10.41 -16.59
N SER A 134 -7.12 9.14 -16.98
CA SER A 134 -8.16 8.11 -16.90
C SER A 134 -8.33 7.48 -15.50
N ILE A 135 -7.53 7.89 -14.51
CA ILE A 135 -7.45 7.25 -13.18
C ILE A 135 -8.38 7.98 -12.20
N LEU A 136 -9.65 7.57 -12.14
CA LEU A 136 -10.69 8.30 -11.39
C LEU A 136 -10.74 8.08 -9.86
N THR A 137 -9.77 7.39 -9.24
CA THR A 137 -9.61 7.40 -7.77
C THR A 137 -8.17 7.06 -7.40
N TYR A 138 -7.47 7.95 -6.69
CA TYR A 138 -6.04 7.81 -6.39
C TYR A 138 -5.71 7.02 -5.14
N GLU A 139 -6.69 6.74 -4.29
CA GLU A 139 -6.53 6.17 -2.95
C GLU A 139 -7.28 4.84 -2.79
N THR A 140 -6.75 3.97 -1.92
CA THR A 140 -7.45 2.74 -1.53
C THR A 140 -8.50 3.07 -0.45
N PRO A 141 -9.75 2.58 -0.56
CA PRO A 141 -10.88 3.04 0.27
C PRO A 141 -10.86 2.62 1.75
N ILE A 142 -9.77 2.03 2.24
CA ILE A 142 -9.63 1.61 3.64
C ILE A 142 -8.38 2.20 4.27
N PHE A 143 -7.28 2.22 3.53
CA PHE A 143 -6.00 2.69 4.05
C PHE A 143 -5.56 4.00 3.45
N ASP A 144 -6.37 4.63 2.60
CA ASP A 144 -6.05 5.88 1.91
C ASP A 144 -4.68 5.80 1.24
N VAL A 145 -4.38 4.64 0.65
CA VAL A 145 -3.07 4.42 0.03
C VAL A 145 -3.08 5.06 -1.33
N HIS A 146 -2.61 6.31 -1.38
CA HIS A 146 -2.40 7.05 -2.60
C HIS A 146 -1.42 6.35 -3.57
N LEU A 147 -1.61 6.54 -4.89
CA LEU A 147 -0.71 6.03 -5.94
C LEU A 147 0.77 6.38 -5.73
N LEU A 148 1.04 7.57 -5.22
CA LEU A 148 2.38 8.03 -4.86
C LEU A 148 3.04 7.15 -3.77
N HIS A 149 2.27 6.56 -2.85
CA HIS A 149 2.81 5.61 -1.87
C HIS A 149 3.35 4.34 -2.56
N PHE A 150 2.67 3.85 -3.59
CA PHE A 150 3.15 2.70 -4.37
C PHE A 150 4.45 3.04 -5.13
N ALA A 151 4.56 4.24 -5.68
CA ALA A 151 5.79 4.69 -6.33
C ALA A 151 6.96 4.82 -5.34
N ALA A 152 6.69 5.34 -4.13
CA ALA A 152 7.66 5.39 -3.04
C ALA A 152 8.12 3.97 -2.62
N ALA A 153 7.18 3.02 -2.50
CA ALA A 153 7.45 1.62 -2.17
C ALA A 153 8.27 0.88 -3.24
N ARG A 154 8.07 1.22 -4.52
CA ARG A 154 8.87 0.68 -5.64
C ARG A 154 10.30 1.24 -5.65
N HIS A 155 10.55 2.31 -4.90
CA HIS A 155 11.79 3.09 -4.97
C HIS A 155 12.11 3.53 -6.40
N GLY A 156 11.10 3.98 -7.15
CA GLY A 156 11.25 4.51 -8.51
C GLY A 156 11.19 6.04 -8.50
N PRO A 157 12.32 6.76 -8.34
CA PRO A 157 12.30 8.22 -8.25
C PRO A 157 11.71 8.88 -9.50
N ASP A 158 12.01 8.37 -10.69
CA ASP A 158 11.47 8.91 -11.95
C ASP A 158 9.95 8.75 -12.03
N LEU A 159 9.43 7.57 -11.66
CA LEU A 159 8.00 7.31 -11.58
C LEU A 159 7.33 8.22 -10.55
N LEU A 160 7.96 8.38 -9.38
CA LEU A 160 7.44 9.22 -8.31
C LEU A 160 7.38 10.70 -8.73
N THR A 161 8.42 11.21 -9.40
CA THR A 161 8.44 12.56 -9.96
C THR A 161 7.40 12.74 -11.06
N TRP A 162 7.29 11.78 -11.99
CA TRP A 162 6.31 11.84 -13.07
C TRP A 162 4.86 11.83 -12.55
N LEU A 163 4.55 10.95 -11.60
CA LEU A 163 3.25 10.90 -10.96
C LEU A 163 2.95 12.19 -10.19
N ALA A 164 3.91 12.70 -9.42
CA ALA A 164 3.73 13.96 -8.70
C ALA A 164 3.42 15.10 -9.69
N GLY A 165 4.17 15.23 -10.78
CA GLY A 165 3.91 16.26 -11.79
C GLY A 165 2.58 16.13 -12.52
N SER A 166 2.03 14.91 -12.62
CA SER A 166 0.74 14.66 -13.28
C SER A 166 -0.45 14.81 -12.34
N LEU A 167 -0.27 14.46 -11.06
CA LEU A 167 -1.33 14.45 -10.04
C LEU A 167 -1.37 15.71 -9.18
N GLY A 168 -0.35 16.57 -9.28
CA GLY A 168 -0.21 17.80 -8.50
C GLY A 168 1.20 17.91 -7.92
N ASP A 169 1.38 17.41 -6.70
CA ASP A 169 2.66 17.40 -6.01
C ASP A 169 2.82 16.17 -5.09
N LEU A 170 3.93 16.10 -4.35
CA LEU A 170 4.17 15.01 -3.39
C LEU A 170 3.29 15.10 -2.14
N HIS A 171 2.76 16.29 -1.79
CA HIS A 171 1.90 16.49 -0.63
C HIS A 171 0.48 15.96 -0.86
N THR A 172 0.06 15.90 -2.13
CA THR A 172 -1.22 15.33 -2.57
C THR A 172 -1.40 13.88 -2.10
N ALA A 173 -0.30 13.16 -1.81
CA ALA A 173 -0.37 11.80 -1.29
C ALA A 173 -1.03 11.68 0.10
N GLY A 174 -1.05 12.75 0.90
CA GLY A 174 -1.58 12.71 2.26
C GLY A 174 -0.85 11.72 3.17
N ILE A 175 -1.61 11.12 4.10
CA ILE A 175 -1.17 10.05 4.98
C ILE A 175 -2.12 8.86 4.81
N THR A 176 -1.58 7.65 4.92
CA THR A 176 -2.44 6.44 4.95
C THR A 176 -3.24 6.39 6.26
N ALA A 177 -4.25 5.53 6.34
CA ALA A 177 -4.97 5.24 7.59
C ALA A 177 -4.06 4.58 8.67
N LEU A 178 -2.87 4.10 8.28
CA LEU A 178 -1.82 3.66 9.21
C LEU A 178 -0.90 4.81 9.66
N GLY A 179 -1.15 6.05 9.23
CA GLY A 179 -0.30 7.20 9.49
C GLY A 179 1.01 7.18 8.69
N HIS A 180 1.14 6.33 7.67
CA HIS A 180 2.33 6.32 6.83
C HIS A 180 2.30 7.49 5.86
N THR A 181 3.39 8.25 5.86
CA THR A 181 3.73 9.23 4.82
C THR A 181 4.52 8.54 3.69
N LEU A 182 4.75 9.24 2.58
CA LEU A 182 5.69 8.77 1.54
C LEU A 182 7.07 8.40 2.11
N LEU A 183 7.57 9.16 3.08
CA LEU A 183 8.87 8.90 3.71
C LEU A 183 8.86 7.62 4.56
N HIS A 184 7.76 7.35 5.28
CA HIS A 184 7.58 6.07 5.97
C HIS A 184 7.65 4.91 4.98
N ILE A 185 6.85 4.99 3.91
CA ILE A 185 6.78 3.91 2.90
C ILE A 185 8.14 3.69 2.21
N ALA A 186 8.89 4.75 1.91
CA ALA A 186 10.23 4.65 1.35
C ALA A 186 11.27 4.06 2.34
N ALA A 187 11.03 4.19 3.65
CA ALA A 187 11.90 3.67 4.71
C ALA A 187 11.56 2.23 5.15
N LEU A 188 10.36 1.73 4.84
CA LEU A 188 9.92 0.38 5.19
C LEU A 188 10.89 -0.69 4.64
N PRO A 189 11.07 -1.80 5.37
CA PRO A 189 11.80 -2.95 4.85
C PRO A 189 11.05 -3.58 3.66
N LEU A 190 11.80 -4.12 2.69
CA LEU A 190 11.17 -4.78 1.53
C LEU A 190 10.25 -5.92 1.95
N THR A 191 10.74 -6.78 2.84
CA THR A 191 9.98 -7.89 3.44
C THR A 191 10.44 -8.11 4.88
N ALA A 192 9.75 -8.98 5.62
CA ALA A 192 10.14 -9.35 6.99
C ALA A 192 11.61 -9.85 7.08
N ASN A 193 12.13 -10.49 6.02
CA ASN A 193 13.51 -10.99 5.97
C ASN A 193 14.57 -9.87 5.92
N TYR A 194 14.14 -8.65 5.64
CA TYR A 194 14.99 -7.46 5.63
C TYR A 194 14.97 -6.72 6.96
N THR A 195 14.37 -7.27 8.01
CA THR A 195 14.46 -6.67 9.35
C THR A 195 15.58 -7.31 10.17
N VAL A 196 16.13 -6.59 11.14
CA VAL A 196 17.12 -7.12 12.09
C VAL A 196 16.42 -8.04 13.12
N ALA A 197 15.89 -9.17 12.66
CA ALA A 197 15.02 -10.05 13.44
C ALA A 197 15.66 -10.63 14.72
N ARG A 198 17.00 -10.59 14.82
CA ARG A 198 17.74 -10.95 16.05
C ARG A 198 17.61 -9.92 17.16
N ASN A 199 17.26 -8.67 16.84
CA ASN A 199 16.95 -7.64 17.81
C ASN A 199 15.46 -7.74 18.19
N PRO A 200 15.12 -8.15 19.43
CA PRO A 200 13.72 -8.29 19.85
C PRO A 200 12.97 -6.95 19.86
N ALA A 201 13.67 -5.81 20.01
CA ALA A 201 13.06 -4.49 19.91
C ALA A 201 12.56 -4.22 18.48
N VAL A 202 13.34 -4.61 17.46
CA VAL A 202 12.95 -4.48 16.05
C VAL A 202 11.75 -5.36 15.72
N THR A 203 11.78 -6.63 16.13
CA THR A 203 10.66 -7.57 15.90
C THR A 203 9.35 -7.11 16.56
N ARG A 204 9.43 -6.34 17.65
CA ARG A 204 8.26 -5.75 18.31
C ARG A 204 7.82 -4.40 17.73
N SER A 205 8.70 -3.72 16.99
CA SER A 205 8.45 -2.35 16.53
C SER A 205 8.03 -2.29 15.06
N ILE A 206 8.60 -3.17 14.22
CA ILE A 206 8.45 -3.09 12.77
C ILE A 206 7.48 -4.17 12.31
N HIS A 207 6.34 -3.75 11.75
CA HIS A 207 5.24 -4.65 11.36
C HIS A 207 4.79 -4.54 9.91
N CYS A 208 5.39 -3.65 9.11
CA CYS A 208 4.97 -3.43 7.73
C CYS A 208 6.11 -3.69 6.75
N ALA A 209 5.73 -4.18 5.56
CA ALA A 209 6.62 -4.35 4.41
C ALA A 209 6.23 -3.40 3.27
N CYS A 210 7.21 -2.90 2.51
CA CYS A 210 6.95 -2.14 1.27
C CYS A 210 6.82 -3.00 0.00
N THR A 211 6.99 -4.33 0.07
CA THR A 211 6.87 -5.18 -1.13
C THR A 211 5.52 -5.03 -1.85
N LEU A 212 5.60 -4.86 -3.17
CA LEU A 212 4.46 -4.86 -4.09
C LEU A 212 4.20 -6.25 -4.70
N ASP A 213 5.01 -7.25 -4.36
CA ASP A 213 4.79 -8.62 -4.83
C ASP A 213 3.49 -9.16 -4.22
N SER A 214 2.45 -9.26 -5.03
CA SER A 214 1.14 -9.80 -4.65
C SER A 214 1.20 -11.27 -4.18
N LYS A 215 2.19 -12.04 -4.63
CA LYS A 215 2.40 -13.45 -4.27
C LYS A 215 3.21 -13.63 -3.00
N TRP A 216 3.90 -12.58 -2.56
CA TRP A 216 4.64 -12.62 -1.30
C TRP A 216 3.68 -12.89 -0.14
N MET A 217 4.04 -13.90 0.65
CA MET A 217 3.35 -14.24 1.89
C MET A 217 4.36 -14.06 3.03
N PRO A 218 3.96 -13.45 4.15
CA PRO A 218 4.79 -13.41 5.35
C PRO A 218 4.93 -14.84 5.86
N HIS A 219 6.02 -15.51 5.48
CA HIS A 219 6.38 -16.80 6.05
C HIS A 219 7.03 -16.55 7.41
N ARG A 220 6.66 -17.34 8.43
CA ARG A 220 7.35 -17.33 9.74
C ARG A 220 8.84 -17.71 9.65
N LEU A 221 9.25 -18.28 8.54
CA LEU A 221 10.63 -18.68 8.24
C LEU A 221 10.98 -18.20 6.82
N PRO A 222 12.21 -17.73 6.57
CA PRO A 222 12.61 -17.32 5.23
C PRO A 222 12.48 -18.50 4.28
N SER A 223 11.57 -18.41 3.31
CA SER A 223 11.52 -19.35 2.20
C SER A 223 12.82 -19.18 1.40
N PRO A 224 13.59 -20.27 1.13
CA PRO A 224 14.86 -20.20 0.40
C PRO A 224 14.76 -19.55 -0.98
N LEU A 225 13.55 -19.55 -1.57
CA LEU A 225 13.28 -19.00 -2.89
C LEU A 225 13.14 -17.46 -2.93
N HIS A 226 13.15 -16.77 -1.79
CA HIS A 226 12.99 -15.30 -1.71
C HIS A 226 14.28 -14.55 -1.35
N MET A 227 15.44 -15.22 -1.33
CA MET A 227 16.74 -14.59 -1.03
C MET A 227 17.37 -13.84 -2.21
N GLU A 228 16.83 -13.96 -3.43
CA GLU A 228 17.44 -13.38 -4.65
C GLU A 228 16.96 -11.97 -5.01
N PHE A 229 16.16 -11.29 -4.18
CA PHE A 229 15.89 -9.88 -4.44
C PHE A 229 17.11 -9.06 -4.03
N ALA A 230 17.89 -8.58 -5.00
CA ALA A 230 18.87 -7.54 -4.73
C ALA A 230 18.11 -6.29 -4.26
N PHE A 231 18.13 -5.99 -2.96
CA PHE A 231 17.51 -4.77 -2.44
C PHE A 231 18.21 -3.57 -3.09
N PRO A 232 17.49 -2.73 -3.86
CA PRO A 232 18.12 -1.68 -4.65
C PRO A 232 18.42 -0.48 -3.74
N ARG A 233 19.43 -0.60 -2.87
CA ARG A 233 19.86 0.43 -1.89
C ARG A 233 20.01 1.81 -2.52
N MET A 234 20.55 1.85 -3.74
CA MET A 234 20.75 3.09 -4.47
C MET A 234 19.44 3.78 -4.86
N THR A 235 18.41 3.01 -5.25
CA THR A 235 17.13 3.58 -5.66
C THR A 235 16.30 3.98 -4.44
N GLN A 236 16.38 3.24 -3.32
CA GLN A 236 15.81 3.68 -2.04
C GLN A 236 16.40 5.03 -1.63
N ARG A 237 17.74 5.16 -1.64
CA ARG A 237 18.43 6.41 -1.30
C ARG A 237 18.01 7.56 -2.22
N ALA A 238 17.89 7.31 -3.53
CA ALA A 238 17.44 8.32 -4.49
C ALA A 238 15.99 8.76 -4.23
N THR A 239 15.10 7.81 -3.95
CA THR A 239 13.70 8.08 -3.60
C THR A 239 13.61 8.91 -2.32
N ILE A 240 14.33 8.51 -1.26
CA ILE A 240 14.38 9.26 -0.01
C ILE A 240 14.92 10.67 -0.24
N ARG A 241 15.97 10.84 -1.05
CA ARG A 241 16.53 12.16 -1.38
C ARG A 241 15.49 13.07 -2.02
N LEU A 242 14.66 12.55 -2.92
CA LEU A 242 13.57 13.31 -3.53
C LEU A 242 12.54 13.78 -2.48
N LEU A 243 12.30 12.97 -1.45
CA LEU A 243 11.31 13.22 -0.41
C LEU A 243 11.78 14.18 0.71
N LEU A 244 13.09 14.44 0.85
CA LEU A 244 13.63 15.25 1.96
C LEU A 244 13.06 16.67 2.02
N GLY A 245 12.66 17.25 0.88
CA GLY A 245 12.14 18.62 0.80
C GLY A 245 10.65 18.76 1.14
N CYS A 246 9.92 17.65 1.23
CA CYS A 246 8.45 17.66 1.35
C CYS A 246 7.93 16.76 2.48
N SER A 247 8.81 16.20 3.31
CA SER A 247 8.45 15.23 4.35
C SER A 247 8.90 15.71 5.72
N ASP A 248 8.05 15.50 6.72
CA ASP A 248 8.43 15.65 8.12
C ASP A 248 9.04 14.35 8.65
N VAL A 249 10.31 14.40 9.08
CA VAL A 249 11.03 13.26 9.66
C VAL A 249 10.52 12.89 11.06
N ARG A 250 9.86 13.83 11.75
CA ARG A 250 9.26 13.63 13.08
C ARG A 250 7.87 13.00 13.01
N ALA A 251 7.27 12.91 11.82
CA ALA A 251 5.96 12.30 11.63
C ALA A 251 5.97 10.87 12.18
N ARG A 252 4.89 10.49 12.86
CA ARG A 252 4.70 9.18 13.48
C ARG A 252 3.49 8.49 12.89
N ASP A 253 3.63 7.20 12.67
CA ASP A 253 2.54 6.33 12.26
C ASP A 253 1.71 5.84 13.47
N VAL A 254 0.73 4.95 13.22
CA VAL A 254 -0.14 4.38 14.28
C VAL A 254 0.60 3.54 15.33
N ASP A 255 1.84 3.13 15.04
CA ASP A 255 2.71 2.40 15.96
C ASP A 255 3.69 3.35 16.68
N GLY A 256 3.57 4.66 16.44
CA GLY A 256 4.49 5.68 16.95
C GLY A 256 5.86 5.68 16.27
N ASN A 257 6.04 4.87 15.22
CA ASN A 257 7.29 4.80 14.49
C ASN A 257 7.41 6.01 13.56
N THR A 258 8.60 6.58 13.52
CA THR A 258 9.03 7.51 12.47
C THR A 258 9.71 6.75 11.32
N ALA A 259 9.96 7.41 10.20
CA ALA A 259 10.76 6.83 9.11
C ALA A 259 12.17 6.36 9.57
N LEU A 260 12.76 7.03 10.57
CA LEU A 260 14.04 6.62 11.16
C LEU A 260 13.96 5.29 11.91
N HIS A 261 12.82 4.97 12.56
CA HIS A 261 12.64 3.66 13.20
C HIS A 261 12.71 2.53 12.16
N TYR A 262 12.06 2.74 11.01
CA TYR A 262 12.05 1.77 9.92
C TYR A 262 13.43 1.55 9.31
N LEU A 263 14.17 2.62 9.02
CA LEU A 263 15.55 2.49 8.57
C LEU A 263 16.42 1.80 9.63
N ALA A 264 16.22 2.14 10.91
CA ALA A 264 17.02 1.58 11.99
C ALA A 264 16.81 0.06 12.17
N GLY A 265 15.57 -0.40 11.99
CA GLY A 265 15.20 -1.81 12.09
C GLY A 265 15.46 -2.64 10.83
N THR A 266 15.99 -2.04 9.75
CA THR A 266 16.17 -2.70 8.46
C THR A 266 17.63 -3.12 8.22
N LEU A 267 17.84 -4.34 7.75
CA LEU A 267 19.13 -4.88 7.36
C LEU A 267 19.68 -4.18 6.13
N ASN A 268 21.00 -4.01 6.09
CA ASN A 268 21.73 -3.48 4.93
C ASN A 268 21.27 -2.08 4.48
N VAL A 269 20.70 -1.27 5.37
CA VAL A 269 20.42 0.15 5.08
C VAL A 269 21.73 0.88 4.78
N CYS A 270 21.68 1.89 3.90
CA CYS A 270 22.82 2.75 3.64
C CYS A 270 22.96 3.75 4.79
N GLU A 271 24.09 3.75 5.50
CA GLU A 271 24.34 4.69 6.63
C GLU A 271 24.19 6.15 6.20
N GLU A 272 24.59 6.48 4.97
CA GLU A 272 24.37 7.81 4.40
C GLU A 272 22.88 8.17 4.32
N THR A 273 21.99 7.21 4.06
CA THR A 273 20.54 7.43 4.06
C THR A 273 20.06 7.79 5.46
N VAL A 274 20.53 7.08 6.49
CA VAL A 274 20.21 7.40 7.89
C VAL A 274 20.75 8.79 8.25
N ALA A 275 22.00 9.09 7.89
CA ALA A 275 22.62 10.39 8.12
C ALA A 275 21.86 11.53 7.41
N MET A 276 21.35 11.31 6.19
CA MET A 276 20.51 12.30 5.50
C MET A 276 19.25 12.64 6.30
N LEU A 277 18.52 11.63 6.80
CA LEU A 277 17.32 11.89 7.60
C LEU A 277 17.65 12.54 8.95
N ARG A 278 18.74 12.12 9.61
CA ARG A 278 19.22 12.74 10.86
C ARG A 278 19.59 14.22 10.67
N GLY A 279 20.10 14.58 9.50
CA GLY A 279 20.44 15.96 9.14
C GLY A 279 19.25 16.85 8.78
N MET A 280 18.04 16.30 8.65
CA MET A 280 16.83 17.12 8.48
C MET A 280 16.51 17.90 9.75
N ASP A 281 15.67 18.94 9.64
CA ASP A 281 15.16 19.62 10.83
C ASP A 281 14.43 18.60 11.73
N GLY A 282 14.92 18.46 12.97
CA GLY A 282 14.41 17.47 13.91
C GLY A 282 14.86 16.03 13.72
N GLY A 283 15.67 15.74 12.71
CA GLY A 283 16.11 14.38 12.42
C GLY A 283 16.91 13.76 13.57
N GLU A 284 17.91 14.49 14.08
CA GLU A 284 18.74 14.02 15.20
C GLU A 284 17.95 13.92 16.51
N GLU A 285 17.04 14.85 16.75
CA GLU A 285 16.12 14.78 17.89
C GLU A 285 15.26 13.52 17.80
N ALA A 286 14.62 13.29 16.66
CA ALA A 286 13.80 12.10 16.43
C ALA A 286 14.63 10.81 16.54
N TRP A 287 15.88 10.81 16.07
CA TRP A 287 16.81 9.67 16.20
C TRP A 287 17.06 9.29 17.66
N VAL A 288 17.26 10.29 18.53
CA VAL A 288 17.68 10.08 19.91
C VAL A 288 16.51 9.92 20.87
N SER A 289 15.40 10.64 20.68
CA SER A 289 14.34 10.81 21.69
C SER A 289 12.94 10.42 21.23
N ALA A 290 12.67 10.22 19.94
CA ALA A 290 11.33 9.81 19.52
C ALA A 290 11.10 8.34 19.88
N GLU A 291 10.30 8.10 20.91
CA GLU A 291 9.87 6.76 21.30
C GLU A 291 8.60 6.33 20.54
N ASN A 292 8.60 5.10 20.05
CA ASN A 292 7.41 4.44 19.52
C ASN A 292 6.51 3.87 20.64
N CYS A 293 5.41 3.19 20.28
CA CYS A 293 4.45 2.64 21.26
C CYS A 293 5.05 1.58 22.21
N TRP A 294 6.26 1.08 21.95
CA TRP A 294 6.97 0.13 22.80
C TRP A 294 8.12 0.78 23.60
N GLY A 295 8.25 2.11 23.54
CA GLY A 295 9.29 2.86 24.26
C GLY A 295 10.68 2.74 23.63
N PHE A 296 10.78 2.35 22.36
CA PHE A 296 12.05 2.26 21.65
C PHE A 296 12.27 3.47 20.76
N THR A 297 13.51 3.97 20.73
CA THR A 297 13.94 5.03 19.80
C THR A 297 14.65 4.43 18.57
N PRO A 298 14.78 5.17 17.45
CA PRO A 298 15.54 4.70 16.29
C PRO A 298 16.97 4.28 16.64
N LYS A 299 17.65 5.08 17.48
CA LYS A 299 19.00 4.79 17.95
C LYS A 299 19.10 3.42 18.64
N GLN A 300 18.15 3.10 19.52
CA GLN A 300 18.12 1.81 20.22
C GLN A 300 17.82 0.64 19.27
N LEU A 301 16.98 0.85 18.26
CA LEU A 301 16.71 -0.17 17.24
C LEU A 301 17.95 -0.46 16.38
N TRP A 302 18.75 0.57 16.10
CA TRP A 302 20.03 0.46 15.38
C TRP A 302 21.11 -0.29 16.17
N GLY A 303 21.04 -0.25 17.50
CA GLY A 303 21.98 -0.90 18.41
C GLY A 303 23.02 0.04 19.04
N GLU A 304 22.70 1.34 19.12
CA GLU A 304 23.50 2.38 19.79
C GLU A 304 22.94 2.81 21.16
#